data_AF-A0A940ZKS6-F1
#
_entry.id   AF-A0A940ZKS6-F1
#
_cell.length_a   1.000
_cell.length_b   1.000
_cell.length_c   1.000
_cell.angle_alpha   90.00
_cell.angle_beta   90.00
_cell.angle_gamma   90.00
#
_symmetry.space_group_name_H-M   'P 1'
#
loop_
_entity.id
_entity.type
_entity.pdbx_description
1 polymer ?
#
loop_
_entity_poly.entity_id
_entity_poly.type
_entity_poly.pdbx_seq_one_letter_code
_entity_poly.pdbx_strand_id
1 'polypeptide(L)'
;MADKKYVLIKWKDGWQEVIGVEEDTIDLNKYFVIERVEYYGRLVFDRPKGEYPGMVVLDRAPLELEKVALVGGDGDKVLKQTSTYREGPRLEYNYELEKGSGNFYGEVVESVKKVLVDKGISAKELLAKAEPERSKEIGKLARAANILGGKSQADLIGFMEELLRKL
;
A
#
# COMPACT_ATOMS: atom_id res chain seq x y z
N MET A 1 -16.89 5.75 -11.46
CA MET A 1 -16.14 5.30 -10.27
C MET A 1 -15.21 6.45 -9.95
N ALA A 2 -15.21 6.96 -8.71
CA ALA A 2 -14.25 8.00 -8.35
C ALA A 2 -12.85 7.45 -8.60
N ASP A 3 -12.04 8.17 -9.37
CA ASP A 3 -10.65 7.80 -9.58
C ASP A 3 -9.99 7.71 -8.20
N LYS A 4 -9.26 6.62 -7.95
CA LYS A 4 -8.59 6.38 -6.67
C LYS A 4 -7.09 6.35 -6.92
N LYS A 5 -6.32 6.85 -5.96
CA LYS A 5 -4.90 6.54 -5.87
C LYS A 5 -4.70 5.36 -4.93
N TYR A 6 -3.53 4.74 -5.02
CA TYR A 6 -3.18 3.62 -4.17
C TYR A 6 -1.86 3.89 -3.47
N VAL A 7 -1.80 3.45 -2.22
CA VAL A 7 -0.57 3.38 -1.44
C VAL A 7 -0.19 1.92 -1.32
N LEU A 8 1.08 1.66 -1.61
CA LEU A 8 1.74 0.38 -1.40
C LEU A 8 2.46 0.41 -0.07
N ILE A 9 2.34 -0.66 0.69
CA ILE A 9 3.01 -0.84 1.98
C ILE A 9 3.78 -2.16 1.90
N LYS A 10 5.04 -2.15 2.31
CA LYS A 10 5.82 -3.38 2.50
C LYS A 10 6.09 -3.59 3.97
N TRP A 11 5.84 -4.80 4.42
CA TRP A 11 6.15 -5.28 5.76
C TRP A 11 7.45 -6.08 5.74
N LYS A 12 8.16 -6.11 6.87
CA LYS A 12 9.42 -6.89 7.02
C LYS A 12 9.24 -8.40 6.83
N ASP A 13 8.01 -8.92 6.96
CA ASP A 13 7.69 -10.32 6.70
C ASP A 13 7.58 -10.67 5.20
N GLY A 14 7.78 -9.68 4.32
CA GLY A 14 7.76 -9.83 2.87
C GLY A 14 6.38 -9.64 2.24
N TRP A 15 5.31 -9.52 3.03
CA TRP A 15 3.98 -9.19 2.52
C TRP A 15 3.90 -7.73 2.12
N GLN A 16 3.07 -7.50 1.11
CA GLN A 16 2.78 -6.19 0.56
C GLN A 16 1.29 -5.91 0.67
N GLU A 17 0.93 -4.70 1.06
CA GLU A 17 -0.46 -4.27 1.19
C GLU A 17 -0.76 -3.09 0.28
N VAL A 18 -1.98 -3.12 -0.27
CA VAL A 18 -2.53 -2.06 -1.10
C VAL A 18 -3.69 -1.42 -0.35
N ILE A 19 -3.68 -0.09 -0.28
CA ILE A 19 -4.76 0.69 0.32
C ILE A 19 -5.17 1.79 -0.67
N GLY A 20 -6.47 1.90 -0.95
CA GLY A 20 -7.01 3.01 -1.72
C GLY A 20 -7.01 4.28 -0.89
N VAL A 21 -6.53 5.37 -1.49
CA VAL A 21 -6.54 6.72 -0.92
C VAL A 21 -7.24 7.68 -1.88
N GLU A 22 -7.58 8.87 -1.38
CA GLU A 22 -8.23 9.90 -2.18
C GLU A 22 -7.36 10.32 -3.37
N GLU A 23 -8.00 10.58 -4.51
CA GLU A 23 -7.34 10.89 -5.79
C GLU A 23 -6.43 12.11 -5.72
N ASP A 24 -6.82 13.09 -4.93
CA ASP A 24 -6.13 14.35 -4.72
C ASP A 24 -4.94 14.21 -3.76
N THR A 25 -4.66 13.02 -3.22
CA THR A 25 -3.46 12.74 -2.43
C THR A 25 -2.21 13.12 -3.22
N ILE A 26 -1.42 14.05 -2.66
CA ILE A 26 -0.24 14.63 -3.30
C ILE A 26 0.99 13.81 -2.95
N ASP A 27 1.23 13.57 -1.66
CA ASP A 27 2.42 12.88 -1.17
C ASP A 27 2.18 12.23 0.21
N LEU A 28 3.10 11.36 0.62
CA LEU A 28 3.20 10.78 1.95
C LEU A 28 3.89 11.79 2.90
N ASN A 29 3.22 12.16 3.98
CA ASN A 29 3.72 13.17 4.93
C ASN A 29 4.51 12.53 6.08
N LYS A 30 3.83 11.79 6.95
CA LYS A 30 4.44 11.23 8.17
C LYS A 30 3.85 9.89 8.55
N TYR A 31 4.63 9.10 9.29
CA TYR A 31 4.18 7.87 9.91
C TYR A 31 4.48 7.88 11.41
N PHE A 32 3.52 7.43 12.21
CA PHE A 32 3.74 7.25 13.64
C PHE A 32 2.91 6.10 14.18
N VAL A 33 3.43 5.46 15.22
CA VAL A 33 2.78 4.34 15.91
C VAL A 33 2.41 4.78 17.30
N ILE A 34 1.13 4.65 17.65
CA ILE A 34 0.64 4.86 19.01
C ILE A 34 0.52 3.51 19.69
N GLU A 35 1.16 3.38 20.83
CA GLU A 35 1.02 2.25 21.75
C GLU A 35 0.20 2.71 22.97
N ARG A 36 -0.87 1.96 23.25
CA ARG A 36 -1.63 2.05 24.50
C ARG A 36 -1.82 0.66 25.07
N VAL A 37 -2.95 0.03 24.76
CA VAL A 37 -3.19 -1.41 24.99
C VAL A 37 -2.71 -2.22 23.79
N GLU A 38 -2.86 -1.66 22.59
CA GLU A 38 -2.44 -2.22 21.31
C GLU A 38 -1.61 -1.17 20.55
N TYR A 39 -0.96 -1.62 19.49
CA TYR A 39 -0.22 -0.75 18.58
C TYR A 39 -1.08 -0.38 17.37
N TYR A 40 -1.14 0.91 17.06
CA TYR A 40 -1.81 1.44 15.87
C TYR A 40 -0.86 2.31 15.07
N GLY A 41 -0.60 1.93 13.83
CA GLY A 41 0.13 2.76 12.88
C GLY A 41 -0.79 3.81 12.26
N ARG A 42 -0.27 5.02 12.03
CA ARG A 42 -0.99 6.10 11.35
C ARG A 42 -0.12 6.66 10.26
N LEU A 43 -0.54 6.43 9.02
CA LEU A 43 0.09 7.00 7.83
C LEU A 43 -0.72 8.22 7.41
N VAL A 44 -0.05 9.37 7.32
CA VAL A 44 -0.66 10.66 7.00
C VAL A 44 -0.23 11.09 5.60
N PHE A 45 -1.16 11.67 4.87
CA PHE A 45 -0.99 12.11 3.48
C PHE A 45 -1.21 13.61 3.34
N ASP A 46 -0.45 14.23 2.46
CA ASP A 46 -0.68 15.59 2.03
C ASP A 46 -1.77 15.64 0.97
N ARG A 47 -2.64 16.65 1.09
CA ARG A 47 -3.74 16.96 0.17
C ARG A 47 -3.64 18.45 -0.22
N PRO A 48 -4.37 18.91 -1.25
CA PRO A 48 -4.29 20.28 -1.71
C PRO A 48 -4.54 21.30 -0.59
N LYS A 49 -3.95 22.48 -0.72
CA LYS A 49 -4.06 23.54 0.30
C LYS A 49 -5.54 23.89 0.54
N GLY A 50 -5.96 23.79 1.80
CA GLY A 50 -7.35 24.03 2.22
C GLY A 50 -8.12 22.75 2.53
N GLU A 51 -7.61 21.59 2.10
CA GLU A 51 -8.14 20.29 2.47
C GLU A 51 -7.51 19.75 3.76
N TYR A 52 -8.26 18.90 4.46
CA TYR A 52 -7.73 18.19 5.62
C TYR A 52 -6.74 17.10 5.16
N PRO A 53 -5.61 16.89 5.87
CA PRO A 53 -4.70 15.78 5.58
C PRO A 53 -5.44 14.44 5.58
N GLY A 54 -5.14 13.60 4.59
CA GLY A 54 -5.63 12.23 4.57
C GLY A 54 -4.93 11.41 5.66
N MET A 55 -5.60 10.39 6.19
CA MET A 55 -4.98 9.47 7.15
C MET A 55 -5.52 8.05 6.99
N VAL A 56 -4.61 7.10 6.97
CA VAL A 56 -4.92 5.68 7.04
C VAL A 56 -4.32 5.10 8.33
N VAL A 57 -5.19 4.50 9.13
CA VAL A 57 -4.78 3.65 10.26
C VAL A 57 -4.36 2.28 9.75
N LEU A 58 -3.23 1.77 10.24
CA LEU A 58 -2.65 0.46 9.97
C LEU A 58 -2.66 -0.37 11.25
N ASP A 59 -3.42 -1.47 11.23
CA ASP A 59 -3.62 -2.32 12.41
C ASP A 59 -2.68 -3.54 12.42
N ARG A 60 -2.12 -3.90 11.27
CA ARG A 60 -1.17 -5.01 11.16
C ARG A 60 0.22 -4.55 11.59
N ALA A 61 0.77 -5.19 12.63
CA ALA A 61 2.17 -5.11 13.07
C ALA A 61 2.87 -3.77 12.72
N PRO A 62 2.38 -2.62 13.22
CA PRO A 62 2.77 -1.32 12.70
C PRO A 62 4.27 -0.99 12.90
N LEU A 63 4.93 -1.58 13.90
CA LEU A 63 6.38 -1.47 14.08
C LEU A 63 7.22 -2.25 13.04
N GLU A 64 6.57 -3.11 12.25
CA GLU A 64 7.18 -3.95 11.23
C GLU A 64 7.03 -3.36 9.81
N LEU A 65 6.54 -2.12 9.69
CA LEU A 65 6.48 -1.42 8.42
C LEU A 65 7.90 -1.10 7.93
N GLU A 66 8.23 -1.52 6.71
CA GLU A 66 9.56 -1.39 6.11
C GLU A 66 9.64 -0.17 5.18
N LYS A 67 8.72 -0.11 4.21
CA LYS A 67 8.65 0.98 3.23
C LYS A 67 7.23 1.21 2.74
N VAL A 68 6.98 2.40 2.24
CA VAL A 68 5.69 2.82 1.67
C VAL A 68 5.91 3.52 0.33
N ALA A 69 4.96 3.45 -0.59
CA ALA A 69 5.04 4.20 -1.84
C ALA A 69 3.65 4.65 -2.27
N LEU A 70 3.52 5.89 -2.75
CA LEU A 70 2.33 6.36 -3.43
C LEU A 70 2.44 5.99 -4.91
N VAL A 71 1.46 5.28 -5.47
CA VAL A 71 1.45 4.91 -6.89
C VAL A 71 1.36 6.18 -7.74
N GLY A 72 2.37 6.41 -8.58
CA GLY A 72 2.51 7.64 -9.37
C GLY A 72 3.13 8.84 -8.61
N GLY A 73 3.60 8.64 -7.38
CA GLY A 73 4.35 9.63 -6.60
C GLY A 73 5.86 9.60 -6.81
N ASP A 74 6.61 10.25 -5.91
CA ASP A 74 8.08 10.46 -6.01
C ASP A 74 8.94 9.24 -5.61
N GLY A 75 8.43 8.02 -5.81
CA GLY A 75 9.10 6.76 -5.47
C GLY A 75 8.71 6.20 -4.10
N ASP A 76 9.47 5.21 -3.62
CA ASP A 76 9.27 4.66 -2.27
C ASP A 76 9.91 5.54 -1.20
N LYS A 77 9.32 5.49 -0.01
CA LYS A 77 9.84 6.11 1.21
C LYS A 77 10.13 5.04 2.24
N VAL A 78 11.29 5.16 2.89
CA VAL A 78 11.75 4.30 3.96
C VAL A 78 11.56 4.99 5.31
N LEU A 79 11.34 4.20 6.35
CA LEU A 79 11.04 4.71 7.67
C LEU A 79 12.33 4.92 8.46
N LYS A 80 12.50 6.13 8.99
CA LYS A 80 13.55 6.44 9.95
C LYS A 80 12.93 6.92 11.24
N GLN A 81 13.11 6.14 12.31
CA GLN A 81 12.62 6.53 13.62
C GLN A 81 13.36 7.78 14.10
N THR A 82 12.62 8.83 14.44
CA THR A 82 13.19 10.11 14.86
C THR A 82 13.08 10.34 16.35
N SER A 83 11.96 9.95 16.95
CA SER A 83 11.70 10.20 18.36
C SER A 83 10.69 9.23 18.93
N THR A 84 10.72 9.11 20.25
CA THR A 84 9.69 8.43 21.02
C THR A 84 9.17 9.39 22.09
N TYR A 85 7.86 9.59 22.12
CA TYR A 85 7.19 10.44 23.11
C TYR A 85 6.39 9.58 24.08
N ARG A 86 6.41 9.93 25.36
CA ARG A 86 5.67 9.21 26.41
C ARG A 86 4.77 10.19 27.17
N GLU A 87 3.49 9.85 27.27
CA GLU A 87 2.49 10.59 28.02
C GLU A 87 1.66 9.61 28.88
N GLY A 88 2.06 9.43 30.14
CA GLY A 88 1.49 8.39 31.00
C GLY A 88 1.69 6.99 30.39
N PRO A 89 0.62 6.19 30.18
CA PRO A 89 0.72 4.87 29.55
C PRO A 89 0.80 4.91 28.02
N ARG A 90 0.65 6.09 27.40
CA ARG A 90 0.72 6.26 25.94
C ARG A 90 2.18 6.41 25.52
N LEU A 91 2.60 5.61 24.54
CA LEU A 91 3.87 5.74 23.84
C LEU A 91 3.60 6.08 22.37
N GLU A 92 4.38 6.99 21.82
CA GLU A 92 4.32 7.34 20.40
C GLU A 92 5.69 7.22 19.76
N TYR A 93 5.79 6.39 18.73
CA TYR A 93 6.99 6.22 17.93
C TYR A 93 6.81 7.03 16.64
N ASN A 94 7.62 8.06 16.46
CA ASN A 94 7.55 8.93 15.28
C ASN A 94 8.60 8.52 14.25
N TYR A 95 8.18 8.47 12.99
CA TYR A 95 9.03 8.11 11.86
C TYR A 95 8.98 9.22 10.81
N GLU A 96 10.16 9.65 10.37
CA GLU A 96 10.31 10.40 9.13
C GLU A 96 10.27 9.45 7.94
N LEU A 97 9.66 9.91 6.86
CA LEU A 97 9.57 9.19 5.59
C LEU A 97 10.64 9.76 4.66
N GLU A 98 11.81 9.12 4.64
CA GLU A 98 12.92 9.51 3.77
C GLU A 98 12.75 8.87 2.39
N LYS A 99 13.19 9.57 1.34
CA LYS A 99 13.18 9.02 -0.02
C LYS A 99 14.07 7.78 -0.09
N GLY A 100 13.48 6.65 -0.47
CA GLY A 100 14.19 5.41 -0.74
C GLY A 100 14.97 5.49 -2.05
N SER A 101 15.95 4.59 -2.21
CA SER A 101 16.68 4.43 -3.47
C SER A 101 16.03 3.41 -4.42
N GLY A 102 14.88 2.85 -4.04
CA GLY A 102 14.22 1.75 -4.72
C GLY A 102 13.23 2.20 -5.79
N ASN A 103 12.54 1.20 -6.36
CA ASN A 103 11.33 1.41 -7.12
C ASN A 103 10.30 0.36 -6.68
N PHE A 104 9.69 0.59 -5.52
CA PHE A 104 8.77 -0.39 -4.95
C PHE A 104 7.59 -0.72 -5.87
N TYR A 105 7.03 0.26 -6.58
CA TYR A 105 5.99 -0.02 -7.59
C TYR A 105 6.50 -0.92 -8.71
N GLY A 106 7.72 -0.69 -9.20
CA GLY A 106 8.37 -1.56 -10.17
C GLY A 106 8.57 -2.99 -9.66
N GLU A 107 8.97 -3.16 -8.41
CA GLU A 107 9.09 -4.48 -7.77
C GLU A 107 7.75 -5.24 -7.73
N VAL A 108 6.65 -4.54 -7.42
CA VAL A 108 5.28 -5.09 -7.48
C VAL A 108 4.91 -5.51 -8.90
N VAL A 109 5.18 -4.66 -9.88
CA VAL A 109 4.90 -4.96 -11.28
C VAL A 109 5.66 -6.21 -11.74
N GLU A 110 6.93 -6.33 -11.39
CA GLU A 110 7.74 -7.50 -11.73
C GLU A 110 7.29 -8.77 -10.99
N SER A 111 6.86 -8.67 -9.73
CA SER A 111 6.32 -9.84 -9.00
C SER A 111 5.04 -10.36 -9.66
N VAL A 112 4.14 -9.47 -10.07
CA VAL A 112 2.90 -9.84 -10.76
C VAL A 112 3.19 -10.44 -12.14
N LYS A 113 4.12 -9.87 -12.92
CA LYS A 113 4.53 -10.44 -14.22
C LYS A 113 5.06 -11.86 -14.08
N LYS A 114 5.92 -12.11 -13.08
CA LYS A 114 6.44 -13.47 -12.83
C LYS A 114 5.32 -14.46 -12.56
N VAL A 115 4.37 -14.09 -11.70
CA VAL A 115 3.22 -14.95 -11.39
C VAL A 115 2.33 -15.20 -12.60
N LEU A 116 2.15 -14.21 -13.49
CA LEU A 116 1.41 -14.40 -14.76
C LEU A 116 2.10 -15.41 -15.68
N VAL A 117 3.42 -15.29 -15.84
CA VAL A 117 4.24 -16.22 -16.63
C VAL A 117 4.19 -17.63 -16.04
N ASP A 118 4.38 -17.76 -14.73
CA ASP A 118 4.37 -19.06 -14.03
C ASP A 118 3.01 -19.77 -14.15
N LYS A 119 1.92 -19.01 -14.23
CA LYS A 119 0.57 -19.55 -14.43
C LYS A 119 0.20 -19.74 -15.90
N GLY A 120 0.99 -19.23 -16.84
CA GLY A 120 0.70 -19.26 -18.27
C GLY A 120 -0.56 -18.50 -18.66
N ILE A 121 -0.90 -17.42 -17.94
CA ILE A 121 -2.09 -16.59 -18.18
C ILE A 121 -1.65 -15.19 -18.61
N SER A 122 -2.26 -14.65 -19.66
CA SER A 122 -2.04 -13.25 -20.06
C SER A 122 -2.93 -12.28 -19.28
N ALA A 123 -2.46 -11.05 -19.09
CA ALA A 123 -3.23 -9.99 -18.44
C ALA A 123 -4.57 -9.72 -19.17
N LYS A 124 -4.56 -9.78 -20.52
CA LYS A 124 -5.76 -9.58 -21.35
C LYS A 124 -6.81 -10.67 -21.14
N GLU A 125 -6.40 -11.93 -21.09
CA GLU A 125 -7.31 -13.05 -20.83
C GLU A 125 -7.95 -12.94 -19.45
N LEU A 126 -7.18 -12.52 -18.45
CA LEU A 126 -7.67 -12.37 -17.09
C LEU A 126 -8.68 -11.21 -16.98
N LEU A 127 -8.41 -10.08 -17.64
CA LEU A 127 -9.32 -8.93 -17.68
C LEU A 127 -10.61 -9.20 -18.48
N ALA A 128 -10.55 -10.06 -19.50
CA ALA A 128 -11.70 -10.43 -20.32
C ALA A 128 -12.72 -11.36 -19.61
N LYS A 129 -12.36 -11.95 -18.46
CA LYS A 129 -13.27 -12.79 -17.67
C LYS A 129 -14.42 -11.97 -17.08
N ALA A 130 -15.54 -12.66 -16.83
CA ALA A 130 -16.68 -12.11 -16.10
C ALA A 130 -16.28 -11.70 -14.68
N GLU A 131 -16.91 -10.64 -14.15
CA GLU A 131 -16.53 -10.00 -12.88
C GLU A 131 -16.34 -10.96 -11.68
N PRO A 132 -17.21 -11.97 -11.45
CA PRO A 132 -17.04 -12.87 -10.30
C PRO A 132 -15.82 -13.78 -10.44
N GLU A 133 -15.57 -14.29 -11.64
CA GLU A 133 -14.43 -15.15 -11.92
C GLU A 133 -13.13 -14.34 -11.96
N ARG A 134 -13.18 -13.15 -12.57
CA ARG A 134 -12.05 -12.22 -12.66
C ARG A 134 -11.57 -11.84 -11.27
N SER A 135 -12.45 -11.38 -10.39
CA SER A 135 -12.12 -10.97 -9.01
C SER A 135 -11.46 -12.11 -8.23
N LYS A 136 -11.97 -13.34 -8.40
CA LYS A 136 -11.41 -14.53 -7.75
C LYS A 136 -10.01 -14.86 -8.26
N GLU A 137 -9.79 -14.82 -9.56
CA GLU A 137 -8.47 -15.09 -10.15
C GLU A 137 -7.46 -13.98 -9.82
N ILE A 138 -7.89 -12.71 -9.81
CA ILE A 138 -7.08 -11.57 -9.32
C ILE A 138 -6.65 -11.80 -7.87
N GLY A 139 -7.56 -12.19 -6.99
CA GLY A 139 -7.23 -12.46 -5.59
C GLY A 139 -6.20 -13.59 -5.43
N LYS A 140 -6.30 -14.65 -6.23
CA LYS A 140 -5.29 -15.74 -6.25
C LYS A 140 -3.95 -15.28 -6.82
N LEU A 141 -3.96 -14.41 -7.83
CA LEU A 141 -2.76 -13.84 -8.44
C LEU A 141 -2.03 -12.95 -7.43
N ALA A 142 -2.76 -12.02 -6.80
CA ALA A 142 -2.25 -11.13 -5.78
C ALA A 142 -1.61 -11.89 -4.62
N ARG A 143 -2.28 -12.91 -4.07
CA ARG A 143 -1.72 -13.75 -3.01
C ARG A 143 -0.45 -14.47 -3.43
N ALA A 144 -0.39 -15.00 -4.66
CA ALA A 144 0.84 -15.63 -5.17
C ALA A 144 1.99 -14.63 -5.36
N ALA A 145 1.68 -13.35 -5.57
CA ALA A 145 2.64 -12.25 -5.62
C ALA A 145 2.94 -11.64 -4.23
N ASN A 146 2.41 -12.21 -3.15
CA ASN A 146 2.48 -11.69 -1.77
C ASN A 146 1.85 -10.31 -1.58
N ILE A 147 0.78 -10.02 -2.32
CA ILE A 147 0.03 -8.76 -2.26
C ILE A 147 -1.35 -9.00 -1.63
N LEU A 148 -1.71 -8.15 -0.68
CA LEU A 148 -2.98 -8.17 0.05
C LEU A 148 -3.66 -6.80 -0.02
N GLY A 149 -4.97 -6.77 0.20
CA GLY A 149 -5.69 -5.53 0.45
C GLY A 149 -5.59 -5.20 1.94
N GLY A 150 -5.12 -4.00 2.28
CA GLY A 150 -4.95 -3.61 3.68
C GLY A 150 -6.30 -3.43 4.38
N LYS A 151 -7.22 -2.66 3.78
CA LYS A 151 -8.56 -2.40 4.34
C LYS A 151 -9.70 -3.01 3.55
N SER A 152 -9.56 -3.10 2.24
CA SER A 152 -10.63 -3.52 1.35
C SER A 152 -10.08 -4.44 0.25
N GLN A 153 -10.79 -5.55 0.02
CA GLN A 153 -10.54 -6.40 -1.15
C GLN A 153 -10.85 -5.66 -2.46
N ALA A 154 -11.78 -4.70 -2.44
CA ALA A 154 -12.08 -3.89 -3.62
C ALA A 154 -10.90 -3.01 -4.03
N ASP A 155 -10.11 -2.49 -3.06
CA ASP A 155 -8.92 -1.70 -3.37
C ASP A 155 -7.82 -2.57 -3.98
N LEU A 156 -7.63 -3.79 -3.45
CA LEU A 156 -6.72 -4.76 -4.05
C LEU A 156 -7.13 -5.09 -5.49
N ILE A 157 -8.40 -5.42 -5.71
CA ILE A 157 -8.90 -5.79 -7.05
C ILE A 157 -8.75 -4.61 -8.00
N GLY A 158 -9.17 -3.40 -7.61
CA GLY A 158 -9.06 -2.19 -8.42
C GLY A 158 -7.61 -1.89 -8.81
N PHE A 159 -6.69 -1.92 -7.85
CA PHE A 159 -5.27 -1.74 -8.11
C PHE A 159 -4.71 -2.78 -9.09
N MET A 160 -5.05 -4.05 -8.88
CA MET A 160 -4.58 -5.13 -9.74
C MET A 160 -5.14 -5.02 -11.15
N GLU A 161 -6.41 -4.63 -11.32
CA GLU A 161 -6.99 -4.38 -12.64
C GLU A 161 -6.28 -3.23 -13.35
N GLU A 162 -5.99 -2.13 -12.65
CA GLU A 162 -5.23 -1.01 -13.21
C GLU A 162 -3.80 -1.39 -13.60
N LEU A 163 -3.13 -2.19 -12.75
CA LEU A 163 -1.80 -2.70 -13.04
C LEU A 163 -1.82 -3.60 -14.27
N LEU A 164 -2.77 -4.54 -14.35
CA LEU A 164 -2.91 -5.47 -15.48
C LEU A 164 -3.22 -4.75 -16.80
N ARG A 165 -3.91 -3.61 -16.78
CA ARG A 165 -4.16 -2.79 -17.99
C ARG A 165 -2.89 -2.12 -18.53
N LYS A 166 -1.87 -1.93 -17.69
CA LYS A 166 -0.58 -1.34 -18.05
C LYS A 166 0.45 -2.39 -18.47
N LEU A 167 0.16 -3.68 -18.29
CA LEU A 167 0.97 -4.82 -18.70
C LEU A 167 0.61 -5.29 -20.11
#